data_AF-A0A962KDU4-F1
#
_entry.id   AF-A0A962KDU4-F1
#
_cell.length_a   1.000
_cell.length_b   1.000
_cell.length_c   1.000
_cell.angle_alpha   90.00
_cell.angle_beta   90.00
_cell.angle_gamma   90.00
#
_symmetry.space_group_name_H-M   'P 1'
#
loop_
_entity.id
_entity.type
_entity.pdbx_description
1 polymer ?
#
loop_
_entity_poly.entity_id
_entity_poly.type
_entity_poly.pdbx_seq_one_letter_code
_entity_poly.pdbx_strand_id
1 'polypeptide(L)'
;PIVFDDSCLHSIQKNGHALPDLKTPEDNQLAGDAICAQIRQFTQQDDVSLHVSIAGGRKTMGFYAGYALSLYGRSQDRMSHVLVEDTFETIPDFYYPTPNSSFVTDRNNKVWNAKDAKVWLANIEFVRMKDAIKEKHQLKGDDSFSEVISKINDSFNDVTLTLNLHNRSIVVNDKYRIDDLSPREFAFLHWFADLRRNGKTGIIAPKCNSNSKGVRAEDAQYLTELTELFLPYYEDLKNSEDKEFMLDKKFFDSVKSLLKTSLDKALGLELAEKIIMKQSNKTNKKGSAFYIDLPPTAIQIIDKFNN
;
A
#
# COMPACT_ATOMS: atom_id res chain seq x y z
N PRO A 1 -38.32 6.41 0.57
CA PRO A 1 -38.25 5.47 1.73
C PRO A 1 -36.80 5.23 2.10
N ILE A 2 -36.48 5.10 3.38
CA ILE A 2 -35.14 4.65 3.82
C ILE A 2 -35.05 3.15 3.50
N VAL A 3 -33.99 2.73 2.82
CA VAL A 3 -33.68 1.33 2.60
C VAL A 3 -32.89 0.84 3.81
N PHE A 4 -33.42 -0.14 4.53
CA PHE A 4 -32.77 -0.76 5.69
C PHE A 4 -33.29 -2.18 5.80
N ASP A 5 -32.73 -3.05 4.97
CA ASP A 5 -32.99 -4.49 4.92
C ASP A 5 -31.66 -5.25 4.89
N ASP A 6 -31.71 -6.57 4.71
CA ASP A 6 -30.54 -7.44 4.74
C ASP A 6 -29.48 -7.08 3.69
N SER A 7 -29.83 -6.36 2.61
CA SER A 7 -28.87 -5.88 1.61
C SER A 7 -27.91 -4.81 2.15
N CYS A 8 -28.26 -4.17 3.27
CA CYS A 8 -27.44 -3.17 3.95
C CYS A 8 -26.50 -3.79 5.00
N LEU A 9 -26.56 -5.11 5.22
CA LEU A 9 -25.74 -5.80 6.21
C LEU A 9 -24.44 -6.29 5.59
N HIS A 10 -23.32 -5.75 6.07
CA HIS A 10 -21.98 -6.15 5.66
C HIS A 10 -21.34 -7.00 6.75
N SER A 11 -21.19 -8.31 6.49
CA SER A 11 -20.56 -9.23 7.44
C SER A 11 -19.03 -9.18 7.34
N ILE A 12 -18.34 -9.19 8.47
CA ILE A 12 -16.90 -9.49 8.51
C ILE A 12 -16.73 -11.00 8.31
N GLN A 13 -15.94 -11.41 7.33
CA GLN A 13 -15.82 -12.80 6.92
C GLN A 13 -14.41 -13.36 7.11
N LYS A 14 -14.34 -14.66 7.33
CA LYS A 14 -13.11 -15.46 7.28
C LYS A 14 -13.37 -16.66 6.37
N ASN A 15 -12.58 -16.81 5.31
CA ASN A 15 -12.71 -17.90 4.33
C ASN A 15 -14.14 -18.01 3.74
N GLY A 16 -14.82 -16.89 3.50
CA GLY A 16 -16.19 -16.84 2.95
C GLY A 16 -17.31 -17.06 3.98
N HIS A 17 -16.99 -17.23 5.26
CA HIS A 17 -17.95 -17.45 6.33
C HIS A 17 -18.00 -16.22 7.25
N ALA A 18 -19.20 -15.74 7.58
CA ALA A 18 -19.38 -14.64 8.53
C ALA A 18 -18.84 -15.03 9.91
N LEU A 19 -18.07 -14.13 10.53
CA LEU A 19 -17.59 -14.32 11.89
C LEU A 19 -18.75 -14.17 12.87
N PRO A 20 -18.91 -15.10 13.84
CA PRO A 20 -19.95 -14.99 14.86
C PRO A 20 -19.67 -13.84 15.85
N ASP A 21 -18.39 -13.50 16.06
CA ASP A 21 -17.94 -12.45 16.99
C ASP A 21 -16.45 -12.14 16.72
N LEU A 22 -15.93 -11.01 17.23
CA LEU A 22 -14.52 -10.63 17.15
C LEU A 22 -13.80 -10.97 18.46
N LYS A 23 -13.10 -12.10 18.53
CA LYS A 23 -12.50 -12.61 19.78
C LYS A 23 -10.98 -12.74 19.73
N THR A 24 -10.40 -12.87 18.55
CA THR A 24 -8.97 -13.09 18.34
C THR A 24 -8.28 -11.87 17.72
N PRO A 25 -6.94 -11.78 17.80
CA PRO A 25 -6.18 -10.78 17.03
C PRO A 25 -6.48 -10.85 15.53
N GLU A 26 -6.61 -12.06 14.98
CA GLU A 26 -6.92 -12.28 13.57
C GLU A 26 -8.32 -11.76 13.21
N ASP A 27 -9.32 -11.97 14.08
CA ASP A 27 -10.67 -11.42 13.86
C ASP A 27 -10.64 -9.88 13.86
N ASN A 28 -9.85 -9.25 14.73
CA ASN A 28 -9.69 -7.79 14.75
C ASN A 28 -9.00 -7.27 13.49
N GLN A 29 -8.00 -7.99 12.96
CA GLN A 29 -7.38 -7.64 11.69
C GLN A 29 -8.39 -7.72 10.53
N LEU A 30 -9.19 -8.79 10.46
CA LEU A 30 -10.26 -8.94 9.47
C LEU A 30 -11.32 -7.83 9.60
N ALA A 31 -11.63 -7.41 10.83
CA ALA A 31 -12.52 -6.27 11.06
C ALA A 31 -11.94 -4.96 10.52
N GLY A 32 -10.65 -4.71 10.75
CA GLY A 32 -9.95 -3.55 10.18
C GLY A 32 -9.99 -3.55 8.65
N ASP A 33 -9.68 -4.70 8.02
CA ASP A 33 -9.73 -4.85 6.56
C ASP A 33 -11.14 -4.61 6.01
N ALA A 34 -12.16 -5.24 6.59
CA ALA A 34 -13.55 -5.11 6.13
C ALA A 34 -14.09 -3.68 6.31
N ILE A 35 -13.86 -3.04 7.46
CA ILE A 35 -14.35 -1.69 7.73
C ILE A 35 -13.66 -0.68 6.81
N CYS A 36 -12.33 -0.75 6.67
CA CYS A 36 -11.58 0.12 5.77
C CYS A 36 -12.01 -0.05 4.32
N ALA A 37 -12.19 -1.29 3.85
CA ALA A 37 -12.67 -1.58 2.50
C ALA A 37 -14.07 -1.00 2.25
N GLN A 38 -15.00 -1.18 3.20
CA GLN A 38 -16.38 -0.71 3.04
C GLN A 38 -16.46 0.83 3.00
N ILE A 39 -15.72 1.51 3.88
CA ILE A 39 -15.65 2.98 3.88
C ILE A 39 -14.98 3.48 2.59
N ARG A 40 -13.89 2.83 2.14
CA ARG A 40 -13.25 3.16 0.86
C ARG A 40 -14.24 3.02 -0.31
N GLN A 41 -15.02 1.95 -0.36
CA GLN A 41 -16.03 1.73 -1.41
C GLN A 41 -17.12 2.81 -1.40
N PHE A 42 -17.68 3.15 -0.24
CA PHE A 42 -18.71 4.19 -0.17
C PHE A 42 -18.19 5.58 -0.53
N THR A 43 -16.94 5.88 -0.16
CA THR A 43 -16.30 7.17 -0.42
C THR A 43 -15.78 7.35 -1.85
N GLN A 44 -15.92 6.34 -2.70
CA GLN A 44 -15.72 6.42 -4.16
C GLN A 44 -16.95 6.94 -4.91
N GLN A 45 -18.14 6.96 -4.28
CA GLN A 45 -19.39 7.38 -4.92
C GLN A 45 -19.68 8.85 -4.63
N ASP A 46 -19.43 9.75 -5.59
CA ASP A 46 -19.51 11.21 -5.38
C ASP A 46 -20.90 11.73 -4.99
N ASP A 47 -21.96 11.01 -5.34
CA ASP A 47 -23.36 11.31 -5.02
C ASP A 47 -23.80 10.76 -3.64
N VAL A 48 -22.96 9.97 -2.97
CA VAL A 48 -23.19 9.45 -1.63
C VAL A 48 -22.52 10.34 -0.59
N SER A 49 -23.19 10.61 0.53
CA SER A 49 -22.60 11.21 1.74
C SER A 49 -22.65 10.20 2.87
N LEU A 50 -21.49 9.84 3.42
CA LEU A 50 -21.40 8.85 4.47
C LEU A 50 -21.61 9.49 5.85
N HIS A 51 -22.48 8.89 6.66
CA HIS A 51 -22.62 9.22 8.07
C HIS A 51 -22.32 7.98 8.91
N VAL A 52 -21.17 7.97 9.57
CA VAL A 52 -20.70 6.81 10.35
C VAL A 52 -20.98 7.05 11.82
N SER A 53 -21.91 6.29 12.39
CA SER A 53 -22.06 6.20 13.83
C SER A 53 -21.05 5.21 14.38
N ILE A 54 -20.25 5.63 15.36
CA ILE A 54 -19.33 4.75 16.10
C ILE A 54 -19.91 4.31 17.45
N ALA A 55 -21.22 4.50 17.66
CA ALA A 55 -21.93 3.99 18.83
C ALA A 55 -22.24 2.49 18.65
N GLY A 56 -21.81 1.67 19.61
CA GLY A 56 -22.04 0.23 19.64
C GLY A 56 -20.94 -0.62 19.00
N GLY A 57 -21.20 -1.92 18.85
CA GLY A 57 -20.22 -2.90 18.35
C GLY A 57 -19.08 -3.19 19.32
N ARG A 58 -18.03 -3.86 18.81
CA ARG A 58 -16.78 -4.07 19.58
C ARG A 58 -15.96 -2.78 19.54
N LYS A 59 -15.36 -2.39 20.67
CA LYS A 59 -14.62 -1.11 20.84
C LYS A 59 -13.63 -0.81 19.71
N THR A 60 -12.95 -1.84 19.19
CA THR A 60 -11.97 -1.74 18.11
C THR A 60 -12.59 -1.34 16.76
N MET A 61 -13.86 -1.67 16.51
CA MET A 61 -14.54 -1.31 15.27
C MET A 61 -14.70 0.22 15.12
N GLY A 62 -15.03 0.92 16.21
CA GLY A 62 -15.11 2.39 16.21
C GLY A 62 -13.77 3.05 15.90
N PHE A 63 -12.66 2.49 16.39
CA PHE A 63 -11.32 2.93 16.04
C PHE A 63 -11.05 2.78 14.53
N TYR A 64 -11.30 1.59 13.96
CA TYR A 64 -11.08 1.37 12.52
C TYR A 64 -11.99 2.24 11.64
N ALA A 65 -13.24 2.47 12.06
CA ALA A 65 -14.16 3.35 11.35
C ALA A 65 -13.65 4.80 11.30
N GLY A 66 -13.21 5.35 12.44
CA GLY A 66 -12.62 6.69 12.48
C GLY A 66 -11.30 6.79 11.72
N TYR A 67 -10.47 5.74 11.80
CA TYR A 67 -9.20 5.70 11.07
C TYR A 67 -9.41 5.64 9.56
N ALA A 68 -10.32 4.78 9.09
CA ALA A 68 -10.71 4.69 7.69
C ALA A 68 -11.30 6.00 7.17
N LEU A 69 -12.15 6.68 7.94
CA LEU A 69 -12.67 8.00 7.59
C LEU A 69 -11.55 9.05 7.49
N SER A 70 -10.53 8.97 8.35
CA SER A 70 -9.37 9.85 8.24
C SER A 70 -8.61 9.64 6.92
N LEU A 71 -8.50 8.41 6.45
CA LEU A 71 -7.80 8.06 5.21
C LEU A 71 -8.61 8.29 3.94
N TYR A 72 -9.93 8.03 3.98
CA TYR A 72 -10.78 7.95 2.78
C TYR A 72 -11.94 8.95 2.77
N GLY A 73 -12.30 9.52 3.93
CA GLY A 73 -13.44 10.41 4.07
C GLY A 73 -13.25 11.73 3.33
N ARG A 74 -14.31 12.18 2.66
CA ARG A 74 -14.40 13.44 1.90
C ARG A 74 -15.11 14.50 2.72
N SER A 75 -15.11 15.74 2.24
CA SER A 75 -15.67 16.90 2.95
C SER A 75 -17.13 16.72 3.40
N GLN A 76 -17.95 15.97 2.64
CA GLN A 76 -19.36 15.67 2.97
C GLN A 76 -19.55 14.55 3.99
N ASP A 77 -18.54 13.71 4.21
CA ASP A 77 -18.64 12.53 5.06
C ASP A 77 -18.43 12.91 6.53
N ARG A 78 -19.19 12.33 7.45
CA ARG A 78 -19.23 12.70 8.89
C ARG A 78 -19.18 11.50 9.81
N MET A 79 -18.60 11.69 10.98
CA MET A 79 -18.56 10.70 12.07
C MET A 79 -19.36 11.22 13.27
N SER A 80 -20.13 10.34 13.90
CA SER A 80 -20.91 10.69 15.09
C SER A 80 -20.85 9.62 16.16
N HIS A 81 -21.14 10.04 17.39
CA HIS A 81 -21.33 9.16 18.53
C HIS A 81 -22.65 9.54 19.20
N VAL A 82 -23.56 8.58 19.31
CA VAL A 82 -24.81 8.74 20.06
C VAL A 82 -24.50 8.55 21.54
N LEU A 83 -24.77 9.59 22.33
CA LEU A 83 -24.70 9.55 23.79
C LEU A 83 -26.12 9.41 24.33
N VAL A 84 -26.31 8.51 25.28
CA VAL A 84 -27.58 8.27 25.95
C VAL A 84 -27.40 8.66 27.40
N GLU A 85 -28.43 9.23 28.03
CA GLU A 85 -28.42 9.48 29.46
C GLU A 85 -28.09 8.19 30.25
N ASP A 86 -27.15 8.26 31.19
CA ASP A 86 -26.58 7.12 31.92
C ASP A 86 -27.64 6.15 32.47
N THR A 87 -28.77 6.67 32.92
CA THR A 87 -29.89 5.88 33.44
C THR A 87 -30.45 4.93 32.39
N PHE A 88 -30.53 5.35 31.12
CA PHE A 88 -31.09 4.57 30.01
C PHE A 88 -30.07 3.68 29.30
N GLU A 89 -28.75 3.89 29.47
CA GLU A 89 -27.71 3.06 28.84
C GLU A 89 -27.77 1.58 29.23
N THR A 90 -28.25 1.29 30.44
CA THR A 90 -28.22 -0.06 31.02
C THR A 90 -29.60 -0.71 31.15
N ILE A 91 -30.66 0.02 30.77
CA ILE A 91 -32.04 -0.46 30.86
C ILE A 91 -32.30 -1.47 29.73
N PRO A 92 -32.67 -2.72 30.07
CA PRO A 92 -33.14 -3.68 29.07
C PRO A 92 -34.32 -3.12 28.26
N ASP A 93 -34.38 -3.46 26.98
CA ASP A 93 -35.47 -3.10 26.06
C ASP A 93 -35.63 -1.58 25.77
N PHE A 94 -34.70 -0.74 26.23
CA PHE A 94 -34.57 0.64 25.74
C PHE A 94 -33.72 0.68 24.47
N TYR A 95 -34.27 1.25 23.39
CA TYR A 95 -33.57 1.37 22.09
C TYR A 95 -33.44 2.81 21.61
N TYR A 96 -34.47 3.64 21.83
CA TYR A 96 -34.50 5.04 21.44
C TYR A 96 -35.61 5.78 22.22
N PRO A 97 -35.56 7.12 22.34
CA PRO A 97 -36.65 7.89 22.92
C PRO A 97 -37.94 7.77 22.12
N THR A 98 -38.97 7.18 22.72
CA THR A 98 -40.21 6.87 22.00
C THR A 98 -41.07 8.13 21.79
N PRO A 99 -41.76 8.29 20.64
CA PRO A 99 -42.63 9.45 20.40
C PRO A 99 -43.77 9.57 21.42
N ASN A 100 -44.27 8.42 21.88
CA ASN A 100 -45.32 8.28 22.89
C ASN A 100 -44.76 7.60 24.14
N SER A 101 -45.45 7.72 25.27
CA SER A 101 -45.02 7.08 26.51
C SER A 101 -44.91 5.57 26.33
N SER A 102 -43.76 5.03 26.68
CA SER A 102 -43.45 3.61 26.68
C SER A 102 -42.58 3.33 27.89
N PHE A 103 -42.96 2.37 28.71
CA PHE A 103 -42.30 2.14 29.99
C PHE A 103 -41.31 0.98 29.87
N VAL A 104 -40.10 1.22 30.35
CA VAL A 104 -39.00 0.26 30.44
C VAL A 104 -38.59 0.12 31.91
N THR A 105 -38.08 -1.05 32.29
CA THR A 105 -37.75 -1.36 33.69
C THR A 105 -36.26 -1.62 33.82
N ASP A 106 -35.61 -0.92 34.75
CA ASP A 106 -34.20 -1.13 35.03
C ASP A 106 -33.95 -2.41 35.86
N ARG A 107 -32.67 -2.73 36.08
CA ARG A 107 -32.26 -3.92 36.85
C ARG A 107 -32.63 -3.86 38.34
N ASN A 108 -33.01 -2.69 38.85
CA ASN A 108 -33.46 -2.46 40.22
C ASN A 108 -35.00 -2.43 40.35
N ASN A 109 -35.73 -2.85 39.30
CA ASN A 109 -37.19 -2.81 39.20
C ASN A 109 -37.78 -1.39 39.22
N LYS A 110 -36.99 -0.36 38.90
CA LYS A 110 -37.51 1.00 38.75
C LYS A 110 -38.02 1.20 37.32
N VAL A 111 -39.21 1.77 37.22
CA VAL A 111 -39.89 2.03 35.94
C VAL A 111 -39.52 3.42 35.43
N TRP A 112 -39.14 3.48 34.17
CA TRP A 112 -38.76 4.70 33.46
C TRP A 112 -39.59 4.82 32.19
N ASN A 113 -39.90 6.05 31.79
CA ASN A 113 -40.58 6.30 30.53
C ASN A 113 -39.54 6.60 29.45
N ALA A 114 -39.43 5.74 28.44
CA ALA A 114 -38.47 5.86 27.35
C ALA A 114 -38.60 7.19 26.59
N LYS A 115 -39.80 7.78 26.54
CA LYS A 115 -40.04 9.11 25.93
C LYS A 115 -39.20 10.23 26.57
N ASP A 116 -38.90 10.10 27.86
CA ASP A 116 -38.22 11.14 28.64
C ASP A 116 -36.68 11.01 28.55
N ALA A 117 -36.18 9.96 27.90
CA ALA A 117 -34.75 9.73 27.72
C ALA A 117 -34.10 10.83 26.89
N LYS A 118 -33.00 11.39 27.41
CA LYS A 118 -32.17 12.35 26.67
C LYS A 118 -31.11 11.61 25.86
N VAL A 119 -31.02 11.97 24.58
CA VAL A 119 -29.98 11.50 23.67
C VAL A 119 -29.30 12.68 23.00
N TRP A 120 -27.99 12.59 22.82
CA TRP A 120 -27.20 13.61 22.15
C TRP A 120 -26.45 12.97 20.98
N LEU A 121 -26.48 13.64 19.83
CA LEU A 121 -25.66 13.26 18.69
C LEU A 121 -24.40 14.13 18.69
N ALA A 122 -23.28 13.56 19.16
CA ALA A 122 -21.99 14.24 19.12
C ALA A 122 -21.34 14.02 17.75
N ASN A 123 -21.01 15.10 17.03
CA ASN A 123 -20.16 15.01 15.85
C ASN A 123 -18.71 14.85 16.31
N ILE A 124 -18.03 13.82 15.81
CA ILE A 124 -16.63 13.57 16.16
C ILE A 124 -15.74 14.11 15.05
N GLU A 125 -14.82 14.98 15.41
CA GLU A 125 -13.84 15.54 14.48
C GLU A 125 -12.74 14.51 14.17
N PHE A 126 -12.28 14.49 12.93
CA PHE A 126 -11.16 13.65 12.48
C PHE A 126 -10.38 14.37 11.38
N VAL A 127 -9.09 14.04 11.26
CA VAL A 127 -8.21 14.67 10.26
C VAL A 127 -8.46 14.02 8.90
N ARG A 128 -8.74 14.82 7.88
CA ARG A 128 -8.97 14.33 6.52
C ARG A 128 -7.66 14.28 5.75
N MET A 129 -7.22 13.09 5.41
CA MET A 129 -5.95 12.83 4.73
C MET A 129 -6.11 12.39 3.27
N LYS A 130 -7.33 12.09 2.81
CA LYS A 130 -7.61 11.56 1.45
C LYS A 130 -6.85 12.29 0.35
N ASP A 131 -6.94 13.61 0.34
CA ASP A 131 -6.34 14.46 -0.69
C ASP A 131 -4.84 14.70 -0.48
N ALA A 132 -4.35 14.51 0.75
CA ALA A 132 -2.92 14.57 1.09
C ALA A 132 -2.18 13.27 0.71
N ILE A 133 -2.89 12.15 0.60
CA ILE A 133 -2.32 10.86 0.20
C ILE A 133 -2.04 10.88 -1.31
N LYS A 134 -0.77 10.65 -1.66
CA LYS A 134 -0.29 10.58 -3.05
C LYS A 134 -1.12 9.59 -3.85
N GLU A 135 -1.41 9.91 -5.10
CA GLU A 135 -2.28 9.09 -5.96
C GLU A 135 -1.78 7.65 -6.13
N LYS A 136 -0.46 7.49 -6.22
CA LYS A 136 0.20 6.19 -6.36
C LYS A 136 0.44 5.45 -5.03
N HIS A 137 -0.03 5.96 -3.90
CA HIS A 137 0.15 5.30 -2.61
C HIS A 137 -0.75 4.07 -2.51
N GLN A 138 -0.25 2.98 -1.93
CA GLN A 138 -0.95 1.69 -1.83
C GLN A 138 -2.28 1.76 -1.08
N LEU A 139 -2.49 2.77 -0.22
CA LEU A 139 -3.80 3.10 0.38
C LEU A 139 -4.91 3.38 -0.66
N LYS A 140 -4.55 3.84 -1.86
CA LYS A 140 -5.48 4.06 -2.98
C LYS A 140 -5.53 2.86 -3.94
N GLY A 141 -4.66 1.86 -3.76
CA GLY A 141 -4.59 0.62 -4.55
C GLY A 141 -5.46 -0.51 -3.99
N ASP A 142 -5.24 -1.73 -4.48
CA ASP A 142 -6.10 -2.89 -4.18
C ASP A 142 -5.70 -3.69 -2.94
N ASP A 143 -4.60 -3.30 -2.28
CA ASP A 143 -4.17 -3.91 -1.04
C ASP A 143 -5.25 -3.77 0.04
N SER A 144 -5.42 -4.82 0.84
CA SER A 144 -6.14 -4.74 2.11
C SER A 144 -5.42 -3.79 3.08
N PHE A 145 -6.16 -3.33 4.08
CA PHE A 145 -5.63 -2.39 5.06
C PHE A 145 -4.44 -3.00 5.83
N SER A 146 -4.51 -4.27 6.18
CA SER A 146 -3.46 -5.01 6.85
C SER A 146 -2.23 -5.26 5.96
N GLU A 147 -2.41 -5.48 4.66
CA GLU A 147 -1.29 -5.55 3.70
C GLU A 147 -0.57 -4.21 3.57
N VAL A 148 -1.30 -3.09 3.50
CA VAL A 148 -0.69 -1.75 3.47
C VAL A 148 0.13 -1.51 4.72
N ILE A 149 -0.43 -1.77 5.91
CA ILE A 149 0.30 -1.64 7.18
C ILE A 149 1.55 -2.51 7.16
N SER A 150 1.43 -3.76 6.70
CA SER A 150 2.55 -4.69 6.69
C SER A 150 3.68 -4.20 5.79
N LYS A 151 3.38 -3.74 4.57
CA LYS A 151 4.37 -3.22 3.63
C LYS A 151 5.09 -1.98 4.18
N ILE A 152 4.34 -1.07 4.81
CA ILE A 152 4.91 0.13 5.44
C ILE A 152 5.80 -0.26 6.62
N ASN A 153 5.34 -1.13 7.51
CA ASN A 153 6.13 -1.56 8.67
C ASN A 153 7.40 -2.29 8.27
N ASP A 154 7.30 -3.16 7.25
CA ASP A 154 8.44 -3.90 6.71
C ASP A 154 9.48 -2.96 6.08
N SER A 155 9.09 -1.76 5.65
CA SER A 155 10.02 -0.72 5.16
C SER A 155 10.84 -0.05 6.27
N PHE A 156 10.41 -0.13 7.53
CA PHE A 156 11.18 0.41 8.67
C PHE A 156 12.20 -0.58 9.22
N ASN A 157 12.12 -1.85 8.81
CA ASN A 157 13.04 -2.89 9.20
C ASN A 157 14.19 -3.03 8.19
N ASP A 158 15.16 -3.90 8.50
CA ASP A 158 16.19 -4.29 7.55
C ASP A 158 15.56 -5.01 6.35
N VAL A 159 15.82 -4.48 5.15
CA VAL A 159 15.23 -5.01 3.91
C VAL A 159 16.20 -5.96 3.24
N THR A 160 15.72 -7.16 2.90
CA THR A 160 16.46 -8.15 2.11
C THR A 160 15.91 -8.25 0.69
N LEU A 161 16.80 -8.51 -0.26
CA LEU A 161 16.48 -8.68 -1.67
C LEU A 161 17.11 -9.98 -2.19
N THR A 162 16.27 -10.92 -2.59
CA THR A 162 16.69 -12.18 -3.19
C THR A 162 16.29 -12.19 -4.67
N LEU A 163 17.26 -12.33 -5.56
CA LEU A 163 17.04 -12.49 -6.99
C LEU A 163 17.21 -13.96 -7.39
N ASN A 164 16.18 -14.54 -8.00
CA ASN A 164 16.19 -15.90 -8.52
C ASN A 164 16.35 -15.84 -10.04
N LEU A 165 17.55 -16.12 -10.54
CA LEU A 165 17.85 -15.97 -11.96
C LEU A 165 17.08 -16.97 -12.82
N HIS A 166 16.91 -18.20 -12.33
CA HIS A 166 16.30 -19.30 -13.09
C HIS A 166 14.84 -19.07 -13.51
N ASN A 167 14.06 -18.38 -12.68
CA ASN A 167 12.64 -18.12 -12.92
C ASN A 167 12.34 -16.62 -13.05
N ARG A 168 13.38 -15.77 -13.06
CA ARG A 168 13.28 -14.30 -13.15
C ARG A 168 12.35 -13.70 -12.10
N SER A 169 12.37 -14.27 -10.89
CA SER A 169 11.61 -13.74 -9.76
C SER A 169 12.51 -13.03 -8.77
N ILE A 170 11.96 -12.02 -8.11
CA ILE A 170 12.58 -11.41 -6.93
C ILE A 170 11.70 -11.64 -5.71
N VAL A 171 12.34 -11.74 -4.55
CA VAL A 171 11.66 -11.85 -3.26
C VAL A 171 12.25 -10.79 -2.33
N VAL A 172 11.38 -9.98 -1.74
CA VAL A 172 11.73 -8.96 -0.75
C VAL A 172 11.29 -9.43 0.63
N ASN A 173 12.18 -9.34 1.61
CA ASN A 173 11.95 -9.76 3.00
C ASN A 173 11.41 -11.19 3.13
N ASP A 174 11.84 -12.09 2.23
CA ASP A 174 11.38 -13.50 2.13
C ASP A 174 9.85 -13.68 2.06
N LYS A 175 9.14 -12.61 1.70
CA LYS A 175 7.68 -12.52 1.81
C LYS A 175 7.03 -12.04 0.53
N TYR A 176 7.53 -10.96 -0.05
CA TYR A 176 6.92 -10.34 -1.22
C TYR A 176 7.60 -10.84 -2.48
N ARG A 177 6.94 -11.78 -3.18
CA ARG A 177 7.41 -12.34 -4.44
C ARG A 177 6.87 -11.55 -5.62
N ILE A 178 7.75 -11.25 -6.57
CA ILE A 178 7.44 -10.58 -7.83
C ILE A 178 8.06 -11.41 -8.95
N ASP A 179 7.24 -11.92 -9.86
CA ASP A 179 7.66 -12.79 -10.97
C ASP A 179 7.10 -12.37 -12.34
N ASP A 180 6.55 -11.16 -12.42
CA ASP A 180 6.00 -10.55 -13.64
C ASP A 180 6.85 -9.40 -14.19
N LEU A 181 8.07 -9.20 -13.67
CA LEU A 181 9.02 -8.23 -14.23
C LEU A 181 9.39 -8.60 -15.66
N SER A 182 9.40 -7.61 -16.55
CA SER A 182 9.87 -7.82 -17.91
C SER A 182 11.38 -8.14 -17.92
N PRO A 183 11.89 -8.85 -18.95
CA PRO A 183 13.31 -9.19 -19.08
C PRO A 183 14.28 -8.04 -18.81
N ARG A 184 13.99 -6.85 -19.36
CA ARG A 184 14.82 -5.66 -19.19
C ARG A 184 14.79 -5.11 -17.77
N GLU A 185 13.65 -5.16 -17.08
CA GLU A 185 13.52 -4.69 -15.70
C GLU A 185 14.25 -5.61 -14.74
N PHE A 186 14.10 -6.92 -14.91
CA PHE A 186 14.81 -7.93 -14.13
C PHE A 186 16.33 -7.83 -14.36
N ALA A 187 16.79 -7.79 -15.61
CA ALA A 187 18.20 -7.61 -15.96
C ALA A 187 18.79 -6.37 -15.29
N PHE A 188 18.05 -5.25 -15.36
CA PHE A 188 18.48 -3.98 -14.80
C PHE A 188 18.60 -4.05 -13.28
N LEU A 189 17.61 -4.61 -12.57
CA LEU A 189 17.71 -4.81 -11.13
C LEU A 189 18.86 -5.76 -10.76
N HIS A 190 19.00 -6.87 -11.49
CA HIS A 190 20.08 -7.85 -11.29
C HIS A 190 21.46 -7.21 -11.45
N TRP A 191 21.65 -6.40 -12.49
CA TRP A 191 22.90 -5.68 -12.73
C TRP A 191 23.28 -4.80 -11.55
N PHE A 192 22.37 -3.94 -11.05
CA PHE A 192 22.68 -3.08 -9.91
C PHE A 192 22.88 -3.87 -8.60
N ALA A 193 22.15 -4.98 -8.42
CA ALA A 193 22.31 -5.85 -7.27
C ALA A 193 23.69 -6.53 -7.25
N ASP A 194 24.16 -7.02 -8.40
CA ASP A 194 25.50 -7.63 -8.53
C ASP A 194 26.61 -6.60 -8.32
N LEU A 195 26.50 -5.41 -8.94
CA LEU A 195 27.44 -4.31 -8.69
C LEU A 195 27.55 -3.99 -7.20
N ARG A 196 26.42 -3.97 -6.48
CA ARG A 196 26.39 -3.67 -5.05
C ARG A 196 27.02 -4.79 -4.22
N ARG A 197 26.74 -6.06 -4.53
CA ARG A 197 27.37 -7.21 -3.88
C ARG A 197 28.89 -7.21 -4.05
N ASN A 198 29.36 -6.82 -5.23
CA ASN A 198 30.77 -6.74 -5.57
C ASN A 198 31.45 -5.42 -5.14
N GLY A 199 30.79 -4.61 -4.30
CA GLY A 199 31.37 -3.40 -3.71
C GLY A 199 31.61 -2.25 -4.70
N LYS A 200 31.02 -2.30 -5.90
CA LYS A 200 31.16 -1.25 -6.93
C LYS A 200 30.30 -0.03 -6.59
N THR A 201 30.71 1.13 -7.09
CA THR A 201 30.11 2.44 -6.76
C THR A 201 28.80 2.75 -7.50
N GLY A 202 28.36 1.86 -8.39
CA GLY A 202 27.15 2.02 -9.20
C GLY A 202 27.43 2.50 -10.62
N ILE A 203 26.41 3.04 -11.29
CA ILE A 203 26.44 3.40 -12.71
C ILE A 203 26.06 4.87 -12.92
N ILE A 204 26.86 5.62 -13.67
CA ILE A 204 26.48 6.97 -14.10
C ILE A 204 25.51 6.84 -15.28
N ALA A 205 24.34 7.47 -15.20
CA ALA A 205 23.37 7.41 -16.27
C ALA A 205 23.93 8.03 -17.58
N PRO A 206 23.66 7.41 -18.74
CA PRO A 206 24.06 7.96 -20.03
C PRO A 206 23.39 9.31 -20.30
N LYS A 207 24.14 10.24 -20.93
CA LYS A 207 23.72 11.65 -21.10
C LYS A 207 22.98 11.91 -22.40
N CYS A 208 23.14 11.06 -23.40
CA CYS A 208 22.56 11.23 -24.73
C CYS A 208 21.96 9.92 -25.26
N ASN A 209 21.12 10.05 -26.28
CA ASN A 209 20.64 8.91 -27.05
C ASN A 209 21.66 8.57 -28.14
N SER A 210 21.78 7.29 -28.50
CA SER A 210 22.78 6.83 -29.48
C SER A 210 22.60 7.45 -30.87
N ASN A 211 21.37 7.81 -31.23
CA ASN A 211 21.00 8.43 -32.51
C ASN A 211 21.00 9.97 -32.50
N SER A 212 21.49 10.60 -31.44
CA SER A 212 21.52 12.07 -31.36
C SER A 212 22.52 12.66 -32.36
N LYS A 213 22.23 13.83 -32.94
CA LYS A 213 23.22 14.54 -33.77
C LYS A 213 24.31 15.13 -32.87
N GLY A 214 25.57 14.98 -33.28
CA GLY A 214 26.71 15.61 -32.59
C GLY A 214 27.09 14.97 -31.25
N VAL A 215 26.85 13.66 -31.09
CA VAL A 215 27.35 12.91 -29.93
C VAL A 215 28.87 13.04 -29.85
N ARG A 216 29.38 13.47 -28.69
CA ARG A 216 30.83 13.60 -28.47
C ARG A 216 31.46 12.21 -28.44
N ALA A 217 32.69 12.08 -28.93
CA ALA A 217 33.40 10.79 -28.96
C ALA A 217 33.44 10.11 -27.58
N GLU A 218 33.68 10.89 -26.52
CA GLU A 218 33.65 10.42 -25.12
C GLU A 218 32.29 9.80 -24.72
N ASP A 219 31.18 10.42 -25.12
CA ASP A 219 29.85 9.94 -24.78
C ASP A 219 29.55 8.66 -25.57
N ALA A 220 29.94 8.58 -26.85
CA ALA A 220 29.78 7.39 -27.67
C ALA A 220 30.59 6.20 -27.11
N GLN A 221 31.84 6.43 -26.71
CA GLN A 221 32.67 5.41 -26.06
C GLN A 221 32.03 4.92 -24.76
N TYR A 222 31.54 5.83 -23.92
CA TYR A 222 30.86 5.46 -22.68
C TYR A 222 29.58 4.65 -22.93
N LEU A 223 28.80 4.97 -23.99
CA LEU A 223 27.62 4.16 -24.36
C LEU A 223 28.02 2.72 -24.72
N THR A 224 29.10 2.54 -25.48
CA THR A 224 29.61 1.21 -25.84
C THR A 224 30.04 0.44 -24.60
N GLU A 225 30.90 1.03 -23.76
CA GLU A 225 31.36 0.42 -22.51
C GLU A 225 30.20 0.03 -21.58
N LEU A 226 29.21 0.92 -21.46
CA LEU A 226 28.04 0.68 -20.61
C LEU A 226 27.15 -0.44 -21.14
N THR A 227 27.04 -0.54 -22.47
CA THR A 227 26.30 -1.60 -23.15
C THR A 227 26.98 -2.95 -22.93
N GLU A 228 28.30 -3.02 -23.12
CA GLU A 228 29.10 -4.23 -22.86
C GLU A 228 28.99 -4.71 -21.42
N LEU A 229 28.97 -3.79 -20.45
CA LEU A 229 28.79 -4.13 -19.03
C LEU A 229 27.40 -4.66 -18.68
N PHE A 230 26.37 -4.26 -19.43
CA PHE A 230 24.99 -4.68 -19.18
C PHE A 230 24.57 -5.92 -19.96
N LEU A 231 25.13 -6.13 -21.16
CA LEU A 231 24.79 -7.25 -22.05
C LEU A 231 24.74 -8.62 -21.35
N PRO A 232 25.72 -9.01 -20.51
CA PRO A 232 25.68 -10.31 -19.81
C PRO A 232 24.44 -10.52 -18.91
N TYR A 233 23.78 -9.45 -18.50
CA TYR A 233 22.57 -9.51 -17.66
C TYR A 233 21.28 -9.62 -18.49
N TYR A 234 21.35 -9.29 -19.78
CA TYR A 234 20.18 -9.10 -20.64
C TYR A 234 20.13 -10.06 -21.84
N GLU A 235 21.28 -10.52 -22.34
CA GLU A 235 21.38 -11.38 -23.53
C GLU A 235 20.54 -12.66 -23.40
N ASP A 236 20.69 -13.39 -22.30
CA ASP A 236 19.93 -14.63 -22.02
C ASP A 236 18.42 -14.39 -21.82
N LEU A 237 18.02 -13.14 -21.62
CA LEU A 237 16.64 -12.76 -21.31
C LEU A 237 15.90 -12.17 -22.51
N LYS A 238 16.63 -11.74 -23.57
CA LYS A 238 16.06 -11.10 -24.75
C LYS A 238 15.61 -12.18 -25.75
N ASN A 239 14.29 -12.33 -25.90
CA ASN A 239 13.71 -13.13 -26.99
C ASN A 239 13.76 -12.34 -28.33
N SER A 240 14.92 -12.25 -29.00
CA SER A 240 14.98 -12.05 -30.48
C SER A 240 16.39 -12.05 -31.06
N GLU A 241 16.50 -12.57 -32.28
CA GLU A 241 17.64 -12.45 -33.24
C GLU A 241 17.84 -11.02 -33.80
N ASP A 242 17.43 -9.94 -33.10
CA ASP A 242 17.22 -8.63 -33.73
C ASP A 242 18.01 -7.45 -33.10
N LYS A 243 18.69 -6.70 -33.97
CA LYS A 243 19.34 -5.37 -33.87
C LYS A 243 20.36 -5.11 -32.77
N GLU A 244 21.43 -4.43 -33.21
CA GLU A 244 22.46 -3.74 -32.42
C GLU A 244 21.81 -3.04 -31.21
N PHE A 245 21.99 -3.63 -30.01
CA PHE A 245 21.47 -3.09 -28.76
C PHE A 245 22.43 -2.03 -28.24
N MET A 246 21.90 -0.92 -27.75
CA MET A 246 22.69 0.16 -27.16
C MET A 246 21.99 0.67 -25.91
N LEU A 247 22.70 0.66 -24.79
CA LEU A 247 22.22 1.19 -23.52
C LEU A 247 22.40 2.72 -23.50
N ASP A 248 21.48 3.40 -24.17
CA ASP A 248 21.44 4.85 -24.24
C ASP A 248 20.57 5.49 -23.14
N LYS A 249 20.52 6.83 -23.12
CA LYS A 249 19.71 7.59 -22.15
C LYS A 249 18.22 7.19 -22.18
N LYS A 250 17.63 7.04 -23.37
CA LYS A 250 16.22 6.69 -23.50
C LYS A 250 15.94 5.31 -22.91
N PHE A 251 16.80 4.32 -23.19
CA PHE A 251 16.66 2.98 -22.61
C PHE A 251 16.81 3.01 -21.09
N PHE A 252 17.88 3.62 -20.56
CA PHE A 252 18.14 3.70 -19.13
C PHE A 252 16.99 4.36 -18.36
N ASP A 253 16.54 5.55 -18.81
CA ASP A 253 15.45 6.29 -18.18
C ASP A 253 14.14 5.50 -18.22
N SER A 254 13.85 4.84 -19.35
CA SER A 254 12.64 4.04 -19.53
C SER A 254 12.62 2.82 -18.61
N VAL A 255 13.68 2.02 -18.57
CA VAL A 255 13.73 0.80 -17.76
C VAL A 255 13.70 1.14 -16.27
N LYS A 256 14.46 2.17 -15.86
CA LYS A 256 14.44 2.66 -14.47
C LYS A 256 13.03 3.10 -14.04
N SER A 257 12.32 3.83 -14.90
CA SER A 257 10.96 4.30 -14.60
C SER A 257 9.96 3.15 -14.53
N LEU A 258 10.02 2.18 -15.44
CA LEU A 258 9.07 1.07 -15.46
C LEU A 258 9.32 0.09 -14.30
N LEU A 259 10.59 -0.22 -14.02
CA LEU A 259 10.96 -0.99 -12.83
C LEU A 259 10.44 -0.31 -11.56
N LYS A 260 10.56 1.03 -11.46
CA LYS A 260 9.96 1.76 -10.34
C LYS A 260 8.46 1.52 -10.22
N THR A 261 7.74 1.62 -11.33
CA THR A 261 6.28 1.42 -11.35
C THR A 261 5.91 0.01 -10.93
N SER A 262 6.60 -1.01 -11.45
CA SER A 262 6.36 -2.42 -11.07
C SER A 262 6.63 -2.66 -9.59
N LEU A 263 7.72 -2.11 -9.04
CA LEU A 263 8.05 -2.24 -7.63
C LEU A 263 7.08 -1.45 -6.72
N ASP A 264 6.74 -0.20 -7.07
CA ASP A 264 5.76 0.61 -6.33
C ASP A 264 4.40 -0.13 -6.26
N LYS A 265 3.98 -0.77 -7.36
CA LYS A 265 2.73 -1.55 -7.43
C LYS A 265 2.78 -2.78 -6.52
N ALA A 266 3.87 -3.54 -6.56
CA ALA A 266 3.97 -4.77 -5.79
C ALA A 266 4.20 -4.54 -4.29
N LEU A 267 5.05 -3.57 -3.93
CA LEU A 267 5.58 -3.40 -2.58
C LEU A 267 5.03 -2.20 -1.83
N GLY A 268 4.32 -1.29 -2.51
CA GLY A 268 4.01 0.03 -1.96
C GLY A 268 5.21 0.96 -1.99
N LEU A 269 4.96 2.26 -1.80
CA LEU A 269 5.96 3.30 -2.06
C LEU A 269 7.18 3.20 -1.12
N GLU A 270 6.94 3.00 0.17
CA GLU A 270 7.96 3.05 1.22
C GLU A 270 8.93 1.86 1.11
N LEU A 271 8.41 0.66 0.91
CA LEU A 271 9.23 -0.55 0.77
C LEU A 271 9.94 -0.59 -0.59
N ALA A 272 9.27 -0.21 -1.68
CA ALA A 272 9.89 -0.10 -2.99
C ALA A 272 11.06 0.89 -3.01
N GLU A 273 10.98 1.98 -2.24
CA GLU A 273 12.06 2.98 -2.14
C GLU A 273 13.37 2.41 -1.58
N LYS A 274 13.31 1.29 -0.83
CA LYS A 274 14.48 0.65 -0.24
C LYS A 274 15.30 -0.14 -1.26
N ILE A 275 14.66 -0.65 -2.31
CA ILE A 275 15.31 -1.54 -3.28
C ILE A 275 15.51 -0.88 -4.65
N ILE A 276 14.86 0.26 -4.92
CA ILE A 276 15.08 1.02 -6.16
C ILE A 276 16.45 1.72 -6.15
N MET A 277 17.01 1.90 -7.35
CA MET A 277 18.25 2.64 -7.55
C MET A 277 18.09 4.11 -7.12
N LYS A 278 18.89 4.52 -6.15
CA LYS A 278 19.04 5.90 -5.68
C LYS A 278 20.25 6.54 -6.35
N GLN A 279 20.23 7.87 -6.40
CA GLN A 279 21.37 8.66 -6.83
C GLN A 279 21.98 9.34 -5.60
N SER A 280 23.31 9.33 -5.47
CA SER A 280 23.97 9.94 -4.31
C SER A 280 23.70 11.44 -4.27
N ASN A 281 23.04 11.89 -3.18
CA ASN A 281 22.64 13.29 -2.96
C ASN A 281 23.76 14.19 -2.45
N LYS A 282 25.00 13.70 -2.28
CA LYS A 282 26.04 14.47 -1.56
C LYS A 282 26.52 15.74 -2.26
N THR A 283 26.14 15.99 -3.51
CA THR A 283 26.08 17.34 -4.12
C THR A 283 25.18 17.24 -5.35
N ASN A 284 24.38 18.26 -5.66
CA ASN A 284 23.57 18.40 -6.89
C ASN A 284 24.43 18.47 -8.18
N LYS A 285 25.46 17.63 -8.32
CA LYS A 285 26.25 17.50 -9.53
C LYS A 285 25.57 16.47 -10.43
N LYS A 286 24.95 16.95 -11.50
CA LYS A 286 24.62 16.13 -12.68
C LYS A 286 25.80 15.18 -12.96
N GLY A 287 25.56 13.87 -12.88
CA GLY A 287 26.58 12.84 -13.15
C GLY A 287 27.00 11.96 -11.96
N SER A 288 26.32 12.00 -10.81
CA SER A 288 26.55 11.00 -9.76
C SER A 288 25.96 9.63 -10.12
N ALA A 289 26.62 8.56 -9.66
CA ALA A 289 26.22 7.18 -9.94
C ALA A 289 24.91 6.80 -9.24
N PHE A 290 24.11 6.01 -9.94
CA PHE A 290 22.97 5.29 -9.41
C PHE A 290 23.43 4.01 -8.73
N TYR A 291 22.81 3.63 -7.61
CA TYR A 291 23.14 2.41 -6.86
C TYR A 291 21.92 1.93 -6.06
N ILE A 292 21.90 0.65 -5.69
CA ILE A 292 20.92 0.11 -4.73
C ILE A 292 21.44 0.38 -3.31
N ASP A 293 20.62 1.04 -2.51
CA ASP A 293 20.95 1.49 -1.15
C ASP A 293 20.62 0.40 -0.10
N LEU A 294 21.09 -0.82 -0.37
CA LEU A 294 21.05 -1.95 0.56
C LEU A 294 22.48 -2.33 0.97
N PRO A 295 22.69 -2.92 2.16
CA PRO A 295 23.97 -3.53 2.47
C PRO A 295 24.20 -4.75 1.56
N PRO A 296 25.45 -5.02 1.12
CA PRO A 296 25.76 -6.19 0.26
C PRO A 296 25.29 -7.52 0.85
N THR A 297 25.27 -7.65 2.18
CA THR A 297 24.83 -8.85 2.91
C THR A 297 23.32 -9.08 2.86
N ALA A 298 22.53 -8.05 2.54
CA ALA A 298 21.08 -8.17 2.39
C ALA A 298 20.66 -8.52 0.95
N ILE A 299 21.61 -8.66 0.03
CA ILE A 299 21.35 -9.02 -1.37
C ILE A 299 21.83 -10.45 -1.60
N GLN A 300 20.90 -11.32 -1.98
CA GLN A 300 21.19 -12.68 -2.40
C GLN A 300 20.88 -12.82 -3.90
N ILE A 301 21.82 -13.38 -4.67
CA ILE A 301 21.60 -13.74 -6.07
C ILE A 301 21.72 -15.26 -6.16
N ILE A 302 20.64 -15.91 -6.57
CA ILE A 302 20.51 -17.37 -6.64
C ILE A 302 20.47 -17.78 -8.10
N ASP A 303 21.54 -18.46 -8.52
CA ASP A 303 21.65 -19.11 -9.82
C ASP A 303 21.67 -20.63 -9.64
N LYS A 304 20.55 -21.30 -9.93
CA LYS A 304 20.41 -22.75 -9.78
C LYS A 304 20.83 -23.53 -11.04
N PHE A 305 21.30 -22.85 -12.09
CA PHE A 305 21.82 -23.53 -13.28
C PHE A 305 23.34 -23.78 -13.19
N ASN A 306 24.04 -23.07 -12.30
CA ASN A 306 25.49 -23.17 -12.09
C ASN A 306 25.89 -23.95 -10.83
N ASN A 307 24.99 -24.76 -10.26
CA ASN A 307 25.25 -25.70 -9.15
C ASN A 307 24.91 -27.13 -9.55
#